data_AF-A0A7J0G4D5-F1
#
_entry.id   AF-A0A7J0G4D5-F1
#
_cell.length_a   1.000
_cell.length_b   1.000
_cell.length_c   1.000
_cell.angle_alpha   90.00
_cell.angle_beta   90.00
_cell.angle_gamma   90.00
#
_symmetry.space_group_name_H-M   'P 1'
#
loop_
_entity.id
_entity.type
_entity.pdbx_description
1 polymer ?
#
loop_
_entity_poly.entity_id
_entity_poly.type
_entity_poly.pdbx_seq_one_letter_code
_entity_poly.pdbx_strand_id
1 'polypeptide(L)'
;MGRALNVTLVTGHDDKFIFHEIIRLIHEEGAEVLSANFSVIGNSIFHAIHAKAGESAPNFIATQVSNRLKEFVNGTMSDVEESLQPESWEFEVQPDLYDLDIPHIGYRYL
;
A
#
# COMPACT_ATOMS: atom_id res chain seq x y z
N MET A 1 11.93 4.52 20.27
CA MET A 1 12.15 3.18 19.67
C MET A 1 11.26 3.05 18.43
N GLY A 2 11.83 3.07 17.23
CA GLY A 2 11.09 2.92 15.96
C GLY A 2 10.47 1.53 15.76
N ARG A 3 9.55 1.40 14.80
CA ARG A 3 8.79 0.16 14.53
C ARG A 3 9.38 -0.57 13.32
N ALA A 4 9.51 -1.90 13.41
CA ALA A 4 10.03 -2.70 12.31
C ALA A 4 9.05 -2.73 11.12
N LEU A 5 9.60 -2.63 9.92
CA LEU A 5 8.91 -2.67 8.63
C LEU A 5 9.58 -3.71 7.74
N ASN A 6 8.88 -4.79 7.44
CA ASN A 6 9.36 -5.84 6.55
C ASN A 6 8.63 -5.74 5.22
N VAL A 7 9.39 -5.63 4.14
CA VAL A 7 8.86 -5.55 2.77
C VAL A 7 9.33 -6.79 2.02
N THR A 8 8.40 -7.46 1.35
CA THR A 8 8.70 -8.59 0.47
C THR A 8 7.96 -8.41 -0.84
N LEU A 9 8.70 -8.35 -1.94
CA LEU A 9 8.16 -8.22 -3.30
C LEU A 9 8.67 -9.37 -4.17
N VAL A 10 7.87 -9.75 -5.17
CA VAL A 10 8.25 -10.73 -6.19
C VAL A 10 8.11 -10.06 -7.54
N THR A 11 9.16 -10.10 -8.36
CA THR A 11 9.19 -9.50 -9.69
C THR A 11 9.63 -10.51 -10.74
N GLY A 12 9.37 -10.21 -12.01
CA GLY A 12 10.03 -10.87 -13.14
C GLY A 12 11.49 -10.43 -13.29
N HIS A 13 12.15 -10.97 -14.32
CA HIS A 13 13.55 -10.65 -14.65
C HIS A 13 13.70 -9.41 -15.54
N ASP A 14 12.57 -8.86 -16.00
CA ASP A 14 12.53 -7.79 -17.01
C ASP A 14 12.91 -6.43 -16.43
N ASP A 15 12.74 -6.24 -15.11
CA ASP A 15 12.98 -4.95 -14.47
C ASP A 15 14.17 -5.01 -13.50
N LYS A 16 15.32 -4.58 -14.02
CA LYS A 16 16.64 -4.65 -13.37
C LYS A 16 16.80 -3.65 -12.23
N PHE A 17 15.90 -2.68 -12.11
CA PHE A 17 16.05 -1.56 -11.17
C PHE A 17 15.05 -1.60 -10.01
N ILE A 18 14.06 -2.50 -10.03
CA ILE A 18 13.04 -2.61 -8.97
C ILE A 18 13.64 -2.65 -7.57
N PHE A 19 14.71 -3.41 -7.35
CA PHE A 19 15.33 -3.51 -6.02
C PHE A 19 15.80 -2.15 -5.49
N HIS A 20 16.40 -1.34 -6.36
CA HIS A 20 16.88 0.00 -6.00
C HIS A 20 15.72 0.98 -5.82
N GLU A 21 14.69 0.89 -6.66
CA GLU A 21 13.48 1.71 -6.55
C GLU A 21 12.72 1.46 -5.25
N ILE A 22 12.59 0.20 -4.81
CA ILE A 22 11.98 -0.15 -3.53
C ILE A 22 12.76 0.48 -2.37
N ILE A 23 14.10 0.36 -2.37
CA ILE A 23 14.96 0.94 -1.33
C ILE A 23 14.82 2.46 -1.30
N ARG A 24 14.83 3.10 -2.48
CA ARG A 24 14.65 4.55 -2.62
C ARG A 24 13.30 5.00 -2.07
N LEU A 25 12.22 4.32 -2.45
CA LEU A 25 10.86 4.61 -1.97
C LEU A 25 10.77 4.52 -0.44
N ILE A 26 11.33 3.46 0.17
CA ILE A 26 11.34 3.30 1.64
C ILE A 26 12.08 4.46 2.31
N HIS A 27 13.21 4.87 1.74
CA HIS A 27 14.03 5.96 2.28
C HIS A 27 13.36 7.34 2.11
N GLU A 28 12.70 7.59 0.98
CA GLU A 28 11.93 8.83 0.71
C GLU A 28 10.81 9.05 1.74
N GLU A 29 10.15 7.98 2.19
CA GLU A 29 9.11 8.04 3.22
C GLU A 29 9.66 8.15 4.66
N GLY A 30 10.98 8.24 4.82
CA GLY A 30 11.62 8.43 6.13
C GLY A 30 11.80 7.16 6.95
N ALA A 31 11.78 5.98 6.30
CA ALA A 31 12.17 4.72 6.93
C ALA A 31 13.65 4.40 6.66
N GLU A 32 14.32 3.87 7.69
CA GLU A 32 15.71 3.46 7.62
C GLU A 32 15.80 2.01 7.17
N VAL A 33 16.53 1.72 6.10
CA VAL A 33 16.77 0.34 5.65
C VAL A 33 17.92 -0.27 6.47
N LEU A 34 17.63 -1.34 7.20
CA LEU A 34 18.60 -2.06 8.04
C LEU A 34 19.31 -3.16 7.24
N SER A 35 18.57 -3.84 6.38
CA SER A 35 19.08 -4.91 5.52
C SER A 35 18.21 -5.04 4.29
N ALA A 36 18.82 -5.34 3.15
CA ALA A 36 18.11 -5.66 1.93
C ALA A 36 18.81 -6.83 1.25
N ASN A 37 18.05 -7.80 0.78
CA ASN A 37 18.56 -8.94 0.04
C ASN A 37 17.59 -9.29 -1.09
N PHE A 38 18.12 -10.02 -2.07
CA PHE A 38 17.30 -10.59 -3.13
C PHE A 38 17.78 -11.99 -3.47
N SER A 39 16.89 -12.80 -4.02
CA SER A 39 17.20 -14.12 -4.53
C SER A 39 16.44 -14.37 -5.81
N VAL A 40 17.10 -15.04 -6.77
CA VAL A 40 16.48 -15.40 -8.06
C VAL A 40 16.12 -16.88 -8.01
N ILE A 41 14.84 -17.19 -8.28
CA ILE A 41 14.33 -18.56 -8.33
C ILE A 41 13.56 -18.70 -9.64
N GLY A 42 14.11 -19.46 -10.58
CA GLY A 42 13.56 -19.59 -11.94
C GLY A 42 13.54 -18.24 -12.65
N ASN A 43 12.36 -17.80 -13.07
CA ASN A 43 12.13 -16.51 -13.73
C ASN A 43 11.68 -15.40 -12.77
N SER A 44 11.67 -15.67 -11.46
CA SER A 44 11.21 -14.72 -10.45
C SER A 44 12.36 -14.25 -9.57
N ILE A 45 12.31 -12.97 -9.19
CA ILE A 45 13.22 -12.36 -8.24
C ILE A 45 12.42 -12.03 -6.99
N PHE A 46 12.88 -12.54 -5.85
CA PHE A 46 12.33 -12.27 -4.53
C PHE A 46 13.19 -11.20 -3.89
N HIS A 47 12.56 -10.09 -3.51
CA HIS A 47 13.19 -8.97 -2.82
C HIS A 47 12.71 -8.97 -1.38
N ALA A 48 13.63 -8.98 -0.42
CA ALA A 48 13.29 -8.85 0.99
C ALA A 48 14.09 -7.71 1.63
N ILE A 49 13.37 -6.75 2.19
CA ILE A 49 13.92 -5.54 2.79
C ILE A 49 13.43 -5.45 4.23
N HIS A 50 14.36 -5.39 5.16
CA HIS A 50 14.12 -5.11 6.56
C HIS A 50 14.46 -3.65 6.83
N ALA A 51 13.45 -2.89 7.22
CA ALA A 51 13.53 -1.47 7.50
C ALA A 51 12.94 -1.14 8.88
N LYS A 52 13.16 0.08 9.32
CA LYS A 52 12.66 0.62 10.57
C LYS A 52 12.02 1.97 10.31
N ALA A 53 10.76 2.11 10.67
CA ALA A 53 10.08 3.39 10.63
C ALA A 53 10.65 4.33 11.72
N GLY A 54 10.77 5.62 11.36
CA GLY A 54 11.25 6.66 12.26
C GLY A 54 10.47 6.77 13.57
N GLU A 55 11.09 7.38 14.59
CA GLU A 55 10.55 7.41 15.95
C GLU A 55 9.39 8.39 16.14
N SER A 56 9.29 9.40 15.27
CA SER A 56 8.28 10.47 15.38
C SER A 56 6.88 10.03 14.95
N ALA A 57 6.76 9.19 13.91
CA ALA A 57 5.48 8.80 13.35
C ALA A 57 5.52 7.39 12.70
N PRO A 58 5.83 6.32 13.45
CA PRO A 58 6.11 5.01 12.87
C PRO A 58 4.93 4.41 12.10
N ASN A 59 3.70 4.64 12.54
CA ASN A 59 2.50 4.14 11.86
C ASN A 59 2.22 4.90 10.57
N PHE A 60 2.44 6.21 10.55
CA PHE A 60 2.27 7.03 9.35
C PHE A 60 3.26 6.63 8.27
N ILE A 61 4.54 6.49 8.63
CA ILE A 61 5.61 6.04 7.73
C ILE A 61 5.31 4.64 7.18
N ALA A 62 4.87 3.70 8.01
CA ALA A 62 4.51 2.36 7.55
C ALA A 62 3.34 2.39 6.55
N THR A 63 2.33 3.23 6.78
CA THR A 63 1.19 3.40 5.85
C THR A 63 1.62 4.03 4.54
N GLN A 64 2.44 5.09 4.57
CA GLN A 64 3.02 5.73 3.38
C GLN A 64 3.80 4.73 2.52
N VAL A 65 4.75 4.01 3.12
CA VAL A 65 5.54 2.99 2.41
C VAL A 65 4.63 1.91 1.81
N SER A 66 3.64 1.42 2.57
CA SER A 66 2.68 0.44 2.06
C SER A 66 1.89 0.98 0.86
N ASN A 67 1.38 2.21 0.94
CA ASN A 67 0.58 2.80 -0.14
C ASN A 67 1.43 3.02 -1.39
N ARG A 68 2.61 3.60 -1.24
CA ARG A 68 3.53 3.86 -2.34
C ARG A 68 4.03 2.57 -2.99
N LEU A 69 4.27 1.50 -2.22
CA LEU A 69 4.61 0.19 -2.77
C LEU A 69 3.45 -0.43 -3.56
N LYS A 70 2.20 -0.25 -3.11
CA LYS A 70 1.03 -0.68 -3.89
C LYS A 70 0.94 0.10 -5.20
N GLU A 71 1.04 1.43 -5.13
CA GLU A 71 1.07 2.28 -6.32
C GLU A 71 2.18 1.90 -7.28
N PHE A 72 3.38 1.62 -6.77
CA PHE A 72 4.51 1.15 -7.55
C PHE A 72 4.17 -0.16 -8.29
N VAL A 73 3.66 -1.17 -7.59
CA VAL A 73 3.27 -2.45 -8.22
C VAL A 73 2.12 -2.27 -9.23
N ASN A 74 1.14 -1.43 -8.91
CA ASN A 74 -0.03 -1.19 -9.76
C ASN A 74 0.28 -0.31 -10.99
N GLY A 75 1.23 0.62 -10.88
CA GLY A 75 1.65 1.53 -11.95
C GLY A 75 2.67 0.91 -12.92
N THR A 76 3.50 -0.03 -12.47
CA THR A 76 4.53 -0.69 -13.31
C THR A 76 3.96 -1.70 -14.33
N MET A 77 2.65 -1.98 -14.35
CA MET A 77 1.99 -2.85 -15.35
C MET A 77 1.16 -2.11 -16.41
N SER A 78 1.34 -0.81 -16.60
CA SER A 78 0.59 -0.06 -17.63
C SER A 78 1.51 0.73 -18.56
N ASP A 79 2.31 0.03 -19.36
CA ASP A 79 2.78 0.56 -20.66
C ASP A 79 1.69 0.38 -21.73
N VAL A 80 0.49 0.87 -21.42
CA VAL A 80 -0.52 1.25 -22.40
C VAL A 80 -1.15 2.53 -21.84
N GLU A 81 -0.79 3.67 -22.42
CA GLU A 81 -1.64 4.86 -22.38
C GLU A 81 -2.97 4.50 -23.07
N GLU A 82 -3.92 3.96 -22.32
CA GLU A 82 -5.33 4.11 -22.66
C GLU A 82 -5.91 5.17 -21.73
N SER A 83 -5.93 6.39 -22.25
CA SER A 83 -6.58 7.54 -21.67
C SER A 83 -8.04 7.24 -21.31
N LEU A 84 -8.32 6.93 -20.04
CA LEU A 84 -9.67 6.98 -19.50
C LEU A 84 -9.68 7.86 -18.24
N GLN A 85 -10.07 9.11 -18.51
CA GLN A 85 -10.65 10.19 -17.70
C GLN A 85 -10.64 10.04 -16.16
N PRO A 86 -10.15 11.07 -15.42
CA PRO A 86 -10.28 11.15 -13.97
C PRO A 86 -11.69 11.65 -13.61
N GLU A 87 -12.69 10.77 -13.56
CA GLU A 87 -14.06 11.22 -13.24
C GLU A 87 -14.90 10.19 -12.46
N SER A 88 -14.35 9.57 -11.40
CA SER A 88 -15.23 8.82 -10.46
C SER A 88 -14.73 8.75 -9.01
N TRP A 89 -14.39 9.88 -8.41
CA TRP A 89 -14.52 10.02 -6.94
C TRP A 89 -15.06 11.40 -6.58
N GLU A 90 -16.15 11.81 -7.24
CA GLU A 90 -17.13 12.63 -6.52
C GLU A 90 -17.91 11.67 -5.61
N PHE A 91 -17.38 11.50 -4.39
CA PHE A 91 -18.15 10.92 -3.31
C PHE A 91 -19.22 11.96 -2.93
N GLU A 92 -20.33 11.96 -3.66
CA GLU A 92 -21.51 12.72 -3.30
C GLU A 92 -22.16 12.03 -2.10
N VAL A 93 -21.96 12.59 -0.90
CA VAL A 93 -22.77 12.22 0.27
C VAL A 93 -24.18 12.71 -0.01
N GLN A 94 -25.06 11.83 -0.49
CA GLN A 94 -26.48 12.14 -0.60
C GLN A 94 -27.12 12.12 0.80
N PRO A 95 -27.69 13.23 1.30
CA PRO A 95 -28.34 13.28 2.59
C PRO A 95 -29.87 13.22 2.41
N ASP A 96 -30.40 12.12 1.90
CA ASP A 96 -31.86 11.98 1.76
C ASP A 96 -32.34 10.54 1.62
N LEU A 97 -32.45 9.84 2.75
CA LEU A 97 -33.51 8.83 2.92
C LEU A 97 -33.93 8.70 4.40
N TYR A 98 -34.46 9.79 4.96
CA TYR A 98 -35.28 9.72 6.17
C TYR A 98 -36.69 9.24 5.79
N ASP A 99 -36.87 7.94 5.52
CA ASP A 99 -38.14 7.25 5.78
C ASP A 99 -37.97 5.74 5.56
N LEU A 100 -37.59 5.02 6.61
CA LEU A 100 -37.96 3.61 6.69
C LEU A 100 -38.41 3.32 8.11
N ASP A 101 -39.74 3.26 8.24
CA ASP A 101 -40.52 2.84 9.38
C ASP A 101 -39.88 1.61 10.06
N ILE A 102 -39.34 1.81 11.27
CA ILE A 102 -38.72 0.75 12.05
C ILE A 102 -39.84 -0.07 12.70
N PRO A 103 -40.08 -1.34 12.33
CA PRO A 103 -41.00 -2.16 13.09
C PRO A 103 -40.42 -2.38 14.50
N HIS A 104 -41.15 -1.90 15.50
CA HIS A 104 -40.85 -2.12 16.92
C HIS A 104 -40.78 -3.62 17.23
N ILE A 105 -39.56 -4.16 17.32
CA ILE A 105 -39.31 -5.43 17.99
C ILE A 105 -39.11 -5.11 19.47
N GLY A 106 -40.19 -5.26 20.24
CA GLY A 106 -40.19 -5.10 21.69
C GLY A 106 -39.38 -6.20 22.36
N TYR A 107 -38.30 -5.82 23.05
CA TYR A 107 -37.60 -6.70 23.97
C TYR A 107 -38.28 -6.64 25.35
N ARG A 108 -38.91 -7.75 25.73
CA ARG A 108 -39.38 -8.03 27.10
C ARG A 108 -38.18 -8.49 27.93
N TYR A 109 -37.86 -7.72 28.98
CA TYR A 109 -36.93 -8.15 30.02
C TYR A 109 -37.58 -9.25 30.87
N LEU A 110 -36.88 -10.36 31.08
CA LEU A 110 -37.02 -11.24 32.24
C LEU A 110 -35.89 -10.93 33.21
#